data_AF-A0A1Y0MC37-F1
#
_entry.id   AF-A0A1Y0MC37-F1
#
_cell.length_a   1.000
_cell.length_b   1.000
_cell.length_c   1.000
_cell.angle_alpha   90.00
_cell.angle_beta   90.00
_cell.angle_gamma   90.00
#
_symmetry.space_group_name_H-M   'P 1'
#
loop_
_entity.id
_entity.type
_entity.pdbx_description
1 polymer ?
#
loop_
_entity_poly.entity_id
_entity_poly.type
_entity_poly.pdbx_seq_one_letter_code
_entity_poly.pdbx_strand_id
1 'polypeptide(L)'
;MRNALLLTLLLANILQAKAQTLKGTLTQHKGQTITLIGFNYYKALDLDKTVADSLGNFSLNYPKNYKGMGILKTQDNSSLVMLLKKSKTQITGTHLKDAASLQFINSKENNQFVTYAKTYTQGKQAYSAWRYLKPKYTNIETLKTEKKSTTNNRQRVRTFRASSCQCYKINTRKKLFTLVFTHANFGKRHARNHP
;
A
#
# COMPACT_ATOMS: atom_id res chain seq x y z
N MET A 1 37.50 11.51 -38.20
CA MET A 1 37.17 12.10 -36.87
C MET A 1 35.77 12.73 -36.84
N ARG A 2 35.37 13.53 -37.84
CA ARG A 2 34.04 14.18 -37.92
C ARG A 2 32.84 13.21 -37.90
N ASN A 3 32.96 12.04 -38.56
CA ASN A 3 31.89 11.03 -38.59
C ASN A 3 31.77 10.24 -37.27
N ALA A 4 32.88 10.07 -36.54
CA ALA A 4 32.87 9.44 -35.21
C ALA A 4 32.21 10.36 -34.16
N LEU A 5 32.43 11.68 -34.29
CA LEU A 5 31.84 12.71 -33.43
C LEU A 5 30.32 12.84 -33.63
N LEU A 6 29.85 12.70 -34.88
CA LEU A 6 28.43 12.63 -35.23
C LEU A 6 27.76 11.35 -34.69
N LEU A 7 28.44 10.19 -34.73
CA LEU A 7 27.93 8.95 -34.14
C LEU A 7 27.79 9.08 -32.61
N THR A 8 28.80 9.63 -31.91
CA THR A 8 28.73 9.85 -30.46
C THR A 8 27.61 10.81 -30.04
N LEU A 9 27.34 11.84 -30.85
CA LEU A 9 26.24 12.80 -30.58
C LEU A 9 24.86 12.18 -30.84
N LEU A 10 24.74 11.26 -31.80
CA LEU A 10 23.50 10.51 -32.05
C LEU A 10 23.20 9.51 -30.93
N LEU A 11 24.22 8.79 -30.44
CA LEU A 11 24.07 7.84 -29.31
C LEU A 11 23.72 8.53 -27.99
N ALA A 12 24.23 9.74 -27.72
CA ALA A 12 23.92 10.49 -26.51
C ALA A 12 22.44 10.92 -26.40
N ASN A 13 21.75 11.10 -27.54
CA ASN A 13 20.33 11.49 -27.57
C ASN A 13 19.37 10.30 -27.36
N ILE A 14 19.81 9.06 -27.58
CA ILE A 14 18.97 7.86 -27.42
C ILE A 14 18.74 7.54 -25.93
N LEU A 15 19.62 8.02 -25.03
CA LEU A 15 19.48 7.78 -23.58
C LEU A 15 18.51 8.72 -22.84
N GLN A 16 17.86 9.67 -23.52
CA GLN A 16 16.74 10.39 -22.91
C GLN A 16 15.44 9.56 -22.96
N ALA A 17 15.48 8.35 -22.42
CA ALA A 17 14.27 7.62 -22.08
C ALA A 17 13.49 8.48 -21.08
N LYS A 18 12.37 9.09 -21.53
CA LYS A 18 11.51 9.90 -20.66
C LYS A 18 10.99 9.01 -19.53
N ALA A 19 11.62 9.06 -18.37
CA ALA A 19 11.18 8.36 -17.17
C ALA A 19 10.05 9.15 -16.48
N GLN A 20 9.21 8.43 -15.75
CA GLN A 20 8.32 8.99 -14.75
C GLN A 20 9.00 8.92 -13.39
N THR A 21 8.61 9.80 -12.48
CA THR A 21 9.23 9.87 -11.16
C THR A 21 8.18 9.76 -10.07
N LEU A 22 8.38 8.81 -9.16
CA LEU A 22 7.73 8.74 -7.87
C LEU A 22 8.64 9.42 -6.85
N LYS A 23 8.16 10.49 -6.23
CA LYS A 23 8.87 11.12 -5.11
C LYS A 23 8.19 10.78 -3.80
N GLY A 24 8.90 10.89 -2.70
CA GLY A 24 8.24 10.87 -1.42
C GLY A 24 9.12 11.24 -0.25
N THR A 25 8.48 11.32 0.91
CA THR A 25 9.11 11.61 2.20
C THR A 25 8.55 10.64 3.24
N LEU A 26 9.42 9.84 3.84
CA LEU A 26 9.09 8.87 4.87
C LEU A 26 10.03 9.03 6.07
N THR A 27 9.54 9.69 7.12
CA THR A 27 10.41 10.19 8.20
C THR A 27 11.08 9.09 9.05
N GLN A 28 10.54 7.88 9.08
CA GLN A 28 11.14 6.71 9.76
C GLN A 28 11.99 5.82 8.84
N HIS A 29 12.05 6.12 7.54
CA HIS A 29 12.85 5.38 6.56
C HIS A 29 14.14 6.12 6.14
N LYS A 30 14.56 7.14 6.90
CA LYS A 30 15.82 7.87 6.70
C LYS A 30 17.01 6.93 6.55
N GLY A 31 17.84 7.16 5.54
CA GLY A 31 19.02 6.32 5.26
C GLY A 31 18.72 4.89 4.82
N GLN A 32 17.45 4.48 4.69
CA GLN A 32 17.10 3.13 4.25
C GLN A 32 17.09 3.05 2.73
N THR A 33 17.45 1.87 2.22
CA THR A 33 17.21 1.54 0.82
C THR A 33 15.71 1.42 0.56
N ILE A 34 15.24 2.10 -0.48
CA ILE A 34 13.88 2.07 -1.00
C ILE A 34 13.91 1.51 -2.42
N THR A 35 13.14 0.46 -2.67
CA THR A 35 13.04 -0.20 -3.98
C THR A 35 11.63 -0.09 -4.51
N LEU A 36 11.49 0.32 -5.77
CA LEU A 36 10.24 0.30 -6.50
C LEU A 36 10.19 -0.95 -7.36
N ILE A 37 9.22 -1.82 -7.11
CA ILE A 37 9.03 -3.08 -7.83
C ILE A 37 7.78 -2.94 -8.70
N GLY A 38 7.93 -3.27 -9.98
CA GLY A 38 6.86 -3.40 -10.95
C GLY A 38 6.60 -4.85 -11.32
N PHE A 39 5.66 -5.05 -12.24
CA PHE A 39 5.25 -6.36 -12.72
C PHE A 39 5.08 -6.34 -14.23
N ASN A 40 5.69 -7.33 -14.87
CA ASN A 40 5.36 -7.72 -16.24
C ASN A 40 4.63 -9.07 -16.19
N TYR A 41 3.30 -9.01 -16.28
CA TYR A 41 2.41 -10.13 -15.97
C TYR A 41 2.66 -10.70 -14.57
N TYR A 42 3.28 -11.88 -14.48
CA TYR A 42 3.58 -12.57 -13.22
C TYR A 42 5.02 -12.38 -12.76
N LYS A 43 5.88 -11.73 -13.56
CA LYS A 43 7.28 -11.49 -13.22
C LYS A 43 7.43 -10.14 -12.51
N ALA A 44 7.96 -10.16 -11.30
CA ALA A 44 8.39 -8.95 -10.59
C ALA A 44 9.67 -8.41 -11.22
N LEU A 45 9.78 -7.08 -11.29
CA LEU A 45 10.93 -6.38 -11.86
C LEU A 45 11.28 -5.20 -10.95
N ASP A 46 12.53 -5.07 -10.55
CA ASP A 46 13.01 -3.86 -9.89
C ASP A 46 12.99 -2.73 -10.93
N LEU A 47 12.07 -1.77 -10.75
CA LEU A 47 11.94 -0.61 -11.62
C LEU A 47 13.02 0.42 -11.30
N ASP A 48 13.28 0.65 -10.02
CA ASP A 48 14.35 1.51 -9.53
C ASP A 48 14.64 1.28 -8.05
N LYS A 49 15.78 1.77 -7.57
CA LYS A 49 16.23 1.69 -6.19
C LYS A 49 17.01 2.94 -5.82
N THR A 50 16.77 3.44 -4.62
CA THR A 50 17.46 4.61 -4.07
C THR A 50 17.64 4.47 -2.57
N VAL A 51 18.41 5.37 -1.96
CA VAL A 51 18.53 5.50 -0.50
C VAL A 51 17.83 6.79 -0.09
N ALA A 52 16.95 6.72 0.91
CA ALA A 52 16.31 7.92 1.42
C ALA A 52 17.34 8.81 2.13
N ASP A 53 17.21 10.13 1.96
CA ASP A 53 18.11 11.09 2.59
C ASP A 53 17.93 11.17 4.12
N SER A 54 18.69 12.06 4.77
CA SER A 54 18.63 12.28 6.23
C SER A 54 17.28 12.82 6.74
N LEU A 55 16.43 13.32 5.84
CA LEU A 55 15.07 13.79 6.13
C LEU A 55 14.02 12.73 5.75
N GLY A 56 14.42 11.68 5.04
CA GLY A 56 13.56 10.59 4.58
C GLY A 56 13.00 10.84 3.19
N ASN A 57 13.51 11.82 2.45
CA ASN A 57 13.10 12.07 1.07
C ASN A 57 13.75 11.06 0.12
N PHE A 58 13.02 10.71 -0.92
CA PHE A 58 13.49 9.81 -1.96
C PHE A 58 12.86 10.15 -3.31
N SER A 59 13.52 9.68 -4.38
CA SER A 59 13.05 9.81 -5.75
C SER A 59 13.38 8.54 -6.52
N LEU A 60 12.37 7.93 -7.12
CA LEU A 60 12.45 6.69 -7.88
C LEU A 60 11.90 6.93 -9.28
N ASN A 61 12.65 6.52 -10.29
CA ASN A 61 12.28 6.63 -11.69
C ASN A 61 11.64 5.32 -12.19
N TYR A 62 10.74 5.41 -13.17
CA TYR A 62 10.19 4.22 -13.82
C TYR A 62 9.78 4.53 -15.27
N PRO A 63 9.67 3.53 -16.16
CA PRO A 63 9.37 3.76 -17.56
C PRO A 63 8.04 4.48 -17.78
N LYS A 64 7.99 5.46 -18.70
CA LYS A 64 6.75 6.22 -18.99
C LYS A 64 5.63 5.44 -19.64
N ASN A 65 5.94 4.29 -20.25
CA ASN A 65 4.98 3.33 -20.74
C ASN A 65 4.48 2.37 -19.64
N TYR A 66 5.11 2.33 -18.46
CA TYR A 66 4.65 1.51 -17.34
C TYR A 66 3.35 2.09 -16.77
N LYS A 67 2.30 1.25 -16.73
CA LYS A 67 1.01 1.55 -16.11
C LYS A 67 0.49 0.30 -15.43
N GLY A 68 0.32 0.34 -14.12
CA GLY A 68 -0.13 -0.83 -13.38
C GLY A 68 0.22 -0.74 -11.91
N MET A 69 0.09 -1.86 -11.21
CA MET A 69 0.44 -1.93 -9.79
C MET A 69 1.96 -1.92 -9.63
N GLY A 70 2.41 -1.38 -8.52
CA GLY A 70 3.78 -1.46 -8.04
C GLY A 70 3.82 -1.70 -6.54
N ILE A 71 4.96 -2.16 -6.06
CA ILE A 71 5.26 -2.30 -4.64
C ILE A 71 6.43 -1.39 -4.31
N LEU A 72 6.21 -0.48 -3.37
CA LEU A 72 7.28 0.26 -2.73
C LEU A 72 7.76 -0.55 -1.54
N LYS A 73 9.04 -0.98 -1.53
CA LYS A 73 9.63 -1.81 -0.48
C LYS A 73 10.79 -1.07 0.18
N THR A 74 10.88 -1.17 1.50
CA THR A 74 11.97 -0.61 2.31
C THR A 74 12.85 -1.71 2.90
N GLN A 75 14.06 -1.35 3.33
CA GLN A 75 15.06 -2.28 3.88
C GLN A 75 14.57 -3.05 5.11
N ASP A 76 13.70 -2.45 5.93
CA ASP A 76 13.06 -3.06 7.10
C ASP A 76 11.92 -4.05 6.75
N ASN A 77 11.86 -4.50 5.49
CA ASN A 77 10.83 -5.39 4.94
C ASN A 77 9.40 -4.83 5.02
N SER A 78 9.25 -3.51 5.08
CA SER A 78 7.95 -2.88 4.92
C SER A 78 7.62 -2.68 3.45
N SER A 79 6.33 -2.80 3.11
CA SER A 79 5.88 -2.76 1.73
C SER A 79 4.55 -2.05 1.61
N LEU A 80 4.42 -1.22 0.58
CA LEU A 80 3.17 -0.57 0.22
C LEU A 80 2.82 -0.88 -1.24
N VAL A 81 1.59 -1.31 -1.45
CA VAL A 81 1.01 -1.55 -2.77
C VAL A 81 0.42 -0.24 -3.29
N MET A 82 0.72 0.11 -4.54
CA MET A 82 0.21 1.34 -5.15
C MET A 82 0.02 1.20 -6.67
N LEU A 83 -0.83 2.06 -7.23
CA LEU A 83 -0.99 2.22 -8.67
C LEU A 83 0.05 3.22 -9.20
N LEU A 84 0.86 2.78 -10.16
CA LEU A 84 1.81 3.59 -10.91
C LEU A 84 1.18 4.00 -12.25
N LYS A 85 1.13 5.31 -12.49
CA LYS A 85 0.62 5.91 -13.73
C LYS A 85 1.51 7.07 -14.18
N LYS A 86 1.15 7.73 -15.29
CA LYS A 86 1.95 8.81 -15.88
C LYS A 86 2.01 10.13 -15.07
N SER A 87 1.29 10.25 -13.96
CA SER A 87 1.29 11.49 -13.16
C SER A 87 2.48 11.56 -12.21
N LYS A 88 2.96 12.79 -11.94
CA LYS A 88 3.98 13.09 -10.91
C LYS A 88 3.41 12.79 -9.52
N THR A 89 3.42 11.51 -9.16
CA THR A 89 2.88 11.01 -7.90
C THR A 89 3.88 11.27 -6.81
N GLN A 90 3.41 11.76 -5.66
CA GLN A 90 4.24 11.86 -4.47
C GLN A 90 3.57 11.12 -3.31
N ILE A 91 4.37 10.61 -2.39
CA ILE A 91 3.91 9.97 -1.16
C ILE A 91 4.55 10.63 0.05
N THR A 92 3.77 10.93 1.07
CA THR A 92 4.28 11.42 2.35
C THR A 92 3.76 10.55 3.49
N GLY A 93 4.52 10.47 4.59
CA GLY A 93 4.11 9.78 5.81
C GLY A 93 5.27 9.52 6.76
N THR A 94 5.00 8.75 7.81
CA THR A 94 6.02 8.35 8.79
C THR A 94 6.71 7.07 8.33
N HIS A 95 5.91 6.04 8.05
CA HIS A 95 6.37 4.67 7.81
C HIS A 95 5.39 3.96 6.86
N LEU A 96 5.89 3.14 5.92
CA LEU A 96 5.04 2.34 5.02
C LEU A 96 4.02 1.42 5.71
N LYS A 97 4.29 0.98 6.95
CA LYS A 97 3.35 0.16 7.75
C LYS A 97 2.30 1.00 8.46
N ASP A 98 2.52 2.29 8.62
CA ASP A 98 1.58 3.21 9.26
C ASP A 98 0.64 3.81 8.21
N ALA A 99 -0.35 3.01 7.81
CA ALA A 99 -1.37 3.42 6.83
C ALA A 99 -2.15 4.68 7.24
N ALA A 100 -2.17 5.06 8.51
CA ALA A 100 -2.84 6.27 8.96
C ALA A 100 -2.03 7.53 8.65
N SER A 101 -0.71 7.43 8.58
CA SER A 101 0.20 8.53 8.23
C SER A 101 0.34 8.77 6.72
N LEU A 102 0.06 7.76 5.90
CA LEU A 102 0.34 7.80 4.47
C LEU A 102 -0.65 8.69 3.71
N GLN A 103 -0.12 9.55 2.85
CA GLN A 103 -0.90 10.38 1.93
C GLN A 103 -0.25 10.39 0.55
N PHE A 104 -1.07 10.35 -0.51
CA PHE A 104 -0.61 10.53 -1.87
C PHE A 104 -0.96 11.91 -2.40
N ILE A 105 0.05 12.64 -2.87
CA ILE A 105 -0.14 13.92 -3.55
C ILE A 105 -0.23 13.63 -5.05
N ASN A 106 -1.20 14.27 -5.72
CA ASN A 106 -1.46 14.11 -7.16
C ASN A 106 -1.86 12.67 -7.60
N SER A 107 -2.49 11.89 -6.71
CA SER A 107 -3.05 10.57 -7.06
C SER A 107 -4.34 10.26 -6.30
N LYS A 108 -5.49 10.49 -6.95
CA LYS A 108 -6.83 10.22 -6.38
C LYS A 108 -7.03 8.74 -6.10
N GLU A 109 -6.60 7.88 -7.01
CA GLU A 109 -6.79 6.43 -6.94
C GLU A 109 -5.98 5.81 -5.80
N ASN A 110 -4.72 6.24 -5.61
CA ASN A 110 -3.93 5.77 -4.47
C ASN A 110 -4.50 6.29 -3.15
N ASN A 111 -5.02 7.52 -3.10
CA ASN A 111 -5.71 8.04 -1.90
C ASN A 111 -6.97 7.24 -1.57
N GLN A 112 -7.78 6.89 -2.57
CA GLN A 112 -8.95 6.03 -2.38
C GLN A 112 -8.53 4.65 -1.85
N PHE A 113 -7.44 4.09 -2.40
CA PHE A 113 -6.91 2.81 -1.96
C PHE A 113 -6.44 2.83 -0.49
N VAL A 114 -5.64 3.82 -0.10
CA VAL A 114 -5.17 3.99 1.30
C VAL A 114 -6.35 4.24 2.24
N THR A 115 -7.29 5.09 1.85
CA THR A 115 -8.49 5.39 2.66
C THR A 115 -9.32 4.13 2.91
N TYR A 116 -9.49 3.31 1.87
CA TYR A 116 -10.13 2.01 2.00
C TYR A 116 -9.35 1.10 2.97
N ALA A 117 -8.04 0.94 2.77
CA ALA A 117 -7.20 0.09 3.62
C ALA A 117 -7.22 0.52 5.10
N LYS A 118 -7.21 1.83 5.36
CA LYS A 118 -7.34 2.43 6.69
C LYS A 118 -8.69 2.10 7.33
N THR A 119 -9.77 2.42 6.63
CA THR A 119 -11.15 2.18 7.11
C THR A 119 -11.39 0.69 7.37
N TYR A 120 -10.88 -0.17 6.48
CA TYR A 120 -10.95 -1.61 6.64
C TYR A 120 -10.20 -2.10 7.89
N THR A 121 -8.97 -1.64 8.10
CA THR A 121 -8.16 -2.04 9.26
C THR A 121 -8.81 -1.60 10.57
N GLN A 122 -9.27 -0.35 10.65
CA GLN A 122 -9.95 0.19 11.83
C GLN A 122 -11.25 -0.55 12.13
N GLY A 123 -12.07 -0.83 11.11
CA GLY A 123 -13.29 -1.59 11.31
C GLY A 123 -13.03 -3.04 11.75
N LYS A 124 -11.95 -3.66 11.27
CA LYS A 124 -11.52 -5.00 11.73
C LYS A 124 -11.06 -4.99 13.19
N GLN A 125 -10.32 -3.95 13.61
CA GLN A 125 -9.90 -3.77 15.00
C GLN A 125 -11.12 -3.58 15.92
N ALA A 126 -12.03 -2.68 15.56
CA ALA A 126 -13.27 -2.46 16.29
C ALA A 126 -14.11 -3.75 16.39
N TYR A 127 -14.20 -4.52 15.30
CA TYR A 127 -14.87 -5.82 15.30
C TYR A 127 -14.23 -6.83 16.26
N SER A 128 -12.89 -6.91 16.28
CA SER A 128 -12.16 -7.81 17.17
C SER A 128 -12.36 -7.43 18.64
N ALA A 129 -12.26 -6.14 18.96
CA ALA A 129 -12.54 -5.62 20.30
C ALA A 129 -13.97 -5.96 20.72
N TRP A 130 -14.95 -5.81 19.82
CA TRP A 130 -16.32 -6.19 20.15
C TRP A 130 -16.52 -7.66 20.40
N ARG A 131 -15.89 -8.52 19.59
CA ARG A 131 -15.95 -9.96 19.79
C ARG A 131 -15.40 -10.36 21.16
N TYR A 132 -14.35 -9.69 21.63
CA TYR A 132 -13.77 -9.88 22.96
C TYR A 132 -14.69 -9.38 24.09
N LEU A 133 -15.28 -8.19 23.94
CA LEU A 133 -16.11 -7.58 24.99
C LEU A 133 -17.50 -8.22 25.11
N LYS A 134 -18.10 -8.69 24.00
CA LYS A 134 -19.46 -9.26 23.97
C LYS A 134 -19.75 -10.28 25.09
N PRO A 135 -18.92 -11.33 25.31
CA PRO A 135 -19.18 -12.29 26.39
C PRO A 135 -19.10 -11.65 27.79
N LYS A 136 -18.23 -10.66 28.01
CA LYS A 136 -18.10 -9.97 29.31
C LYS A 136 -19.38 -9.22 29.69
N TYR A 137 -19.96 -8.47 28.75
CA TYR A 137 -21.25 -7.77 28.94
C TYR A 137 -22.46 -8.71 29.08
N THR A 138 -22.31 -9.98 28.73
CA THR A 138 -23.39 -10.98 28.85
C THR A 138 -23.28 -11.76 30.16
N ASN A 139 -22.06 -12.08 30.59
CA ASN A 139 -21.81 -13.06 31.64
C ASN A 139 -21.40 -12.44 32.98
N ILE A 140 -20.91 -11.19 33.02
CA ILE A 140 -20.48 -10.52 34.26
C ILE A 140 -21.64 -9.68 34.81
N GLU A 141 -22.14 -10.04 35.99
CA GLU A 141 -23.33 -9.44 36.64
C GLU A 141 -23.27 -7.90 36.65
N THR A 142 -22.12 -7.35 37.05
CA THR A 142 -21.89 -5.90 37.18
C THR A 142 -21.90 -5.15 35.84
N LEU A 143 -21.66 -5.83 34.72
CA LEU A 143 -21.66 -5.25 33.37
C LEU A 143 -22.98 -5.49 32.62
N LYS A 144 -23.88 -6.34 33.14
CA LYS A 144 -25.16 -6.66 32.51
C LYS A 144 -26.11 -5.45 32.43
N THR A 145 -25.96 -4.46 33.30
CA THR A 145 -26.76 -3.23 33.33
C THR A 145 -26.42 -2.26 32.20
N GLU A 146 -25.24 -2.38 31.57
CA GLU A 146 -24.78 -1.52 30.46
C GLU A 146 -25.27 -2.01 29.06
N LYS A 147 -26.23 -2.94 29.01
CA LYS A 147 -26.68 -3.66 27.79
C LYS A 147 -27.14 -2.76 26.62
N LYS A 148 -27.60 -1.53 26.86
CA LYS A 148 -28.01 -0.59 25.79
C LYS A 148 -26.87 -0.26 24.83
N SER A 149 -25.61 -0.28 25.27
CA SER A 149 -24.45 -0.05 24.40
C SER A 149 -24.24 -1.19 23.38
N THR A 150 -24.58 -2.43 23.74
CA THR A 150 -24.29 -3.63 22.93
C THR A 150 -25.12 -3.75 21.64
N THR A 151 -26.35 -3.25 21.59
CA THR A 151 -27.26 -3.42 20.44
C THR A 151 -26.86 -2.56 19.23
N ASN A 152 -26.56 -1.27 19.45
CA ASN A 152 -26.06 -0.36 18.42
C ASN A 152 -24.74 -0.86 17.80
N ASN A 153 -23.90 -1.44 18.64
CA ASN A 153 -22.60 -1.96 18.25
C ASN A 153 -22.69 -3.25 17.41
N ARG A 154 -23.69 -4.11 17.68
CA ARG A 154 -23.98 -5.30 16.87
C ARG A 154 -24.42 -4.92 15.45
N GLN A 155 -25.18 -3.84 15.29
CA GLN A 155 -25.60 -3.31 13.98
C GLN A 155 -24.39 -2.76 13.20
N ARG A 156 -23.54 -1.95 13.83
CA ARG A 156 -22.31 -1.38 13.23
C ARG A 156 -21.34 -2.46 12.72
N VAL A 157 -21.20 -3.55 13.48
CA VAL A 157 -20.39 -4.71 13.12
C VAL A 157 -20.94 -5.46 11.90
N ARG A 158 -22.28 -5.64 11.81
CA ARG A 158 -22.92 -6.29 10.66
C ARG A 158 -22.74 -5.47 9.38
N THR A 159 -22.89 -4.16 9.48
CA THR A 159 -22.64 -3.23 8.35
C THR A 159 -21.19 -3.30 7.87
N PHE A 160 -20.22 -3.39 8.78
CA PHE A 160 -18.81 -3.58 8.42
C PHE A 160 -18.53 -4.93 7.71
N ARG A 161 -19.15 -6.04 8.16
CA ARG A 161 -19.03 -7.34 7.46
C ARG A 161 -19.64 -7.29 6.06
N ALA A 162 -20.78 -6.62 5.88
CA ALA A 162 -21.44 -6.51 4.58
C ALA A 162 -20.63 -5.65 3.58
N SER A 163 -20.07 -4.52 4.03
CA SER A 163 -19.24 -3.66 3.18
C SER A 163 -17.89 -4.28 2.82
N SER A 164 -17.31 -5.07 3.73
CA SER A 164 -16.10 -5.87 3.46
C SER A 164 -16.31 -6.90 2.34
N CYS A 165 -17.52 -7.48 2.24
CA CYS A 165 -17.88 -8.42 1.19
C CYS A 165 -18.21 -7.73 -0.15
N GLN A 166 -18.57 -6.44 -0.16
CA GLN A 166 -18.85 -5.70 -1.40
C GLN A 166 -17.60 -5.37 -2.24
N CYS A 167 -16.39 -5.48 -1.68
CA CYS A 167 -15.15 -5.43 -2.46
C CYS A 167 -15.03 -6.54 -3.51
N TYR A 168 -15.80 -7.63 -3.37
CA TYR A 168 -15.87 -8.67 -4.38
C TYR A 168 -16.67 -8.26 -5.64
N LYS A 169 -17.43 -7.15 -5.57
CA LYS A 169 -18.31 -6.65 -6.63
C LYS A 169 -17.80 -5.38 -7.33
N ILE A 170 -16.57 -4.93 -7.08
CA ILE A 170 -15.97 -3.86 -7.89
C ILE A 170 -15.56 -4.47 -9.24
N ASN A 171 -16.45 -4.28 -10.21
CA ASN A 171 -16.32 -4.70 -11.59
C ASN A 171 -15.25 -3.83 -12.27
N THR A 172 -14.00 -4.28 -12.27
CA THR A 172 -13.01 -4.10 -13.36
C THR A 172 -11.70 -4.80 -12.99
N ARG A 173 -11.36 -5.86 -13.75
CA ARG A 173 -10.10 -6.65 -13.70
C ARG A 173 -9.80 -7.40 -12.40
N LYS A 174 -10.63 -8.42 -12.12
CA LYS A 174 -10.52 -9.47 -11.08
C LYS A 174 -9.12 -10.11 -10.86
N LYS A 175 -8.18 -10.00 -11.80
CA LYS A 175 -6.87 -10.69 -11.70
C LYS A 175 -5.78 -9.90 -10.97
N LEU A 176 -5.74 -8.57 -11.07
CA LEU A 176 -4.64 -7.80 -10.45
C LEU A 176 -4.85 -7.56 -8.94
N PHE A 177 -6.08 -7.35 -8.49
CA PHE A 177 -6.36 -7.03 -7.09
C PHE A 177 -6.11 -8.24 -6.17
N THR A 178 -6.48 -9.43 -6.60
CA THR A 178 -6.30 -10.66 -5.83
C THR A 178 -4.82 -11.06 -5.71
N LEU A 179 -4.03 -10.90 -6.78
CA LEU A 179 -2.63 -11.36 -6.83
C LEU A 179 -1.70 -10.54 -5.91
N VAL A 180 -1.94 -9.23 -5.81
CA VAL A 180 -1.08 -8.35 -5.01
C VAL A 180 -1.41 -8.43 -3.52
N PHE A 181 -2.68 -8.61 -3.15
CA PHE A 181 -3.07 -8.80 -1.74
C PHE A 181 -2.73 -10.17 -1.18
N THR A 182 -2.69 -11.24 -1.99
CA THR A 182 -2.26 -12.57 -1.54
C THR A 182 -0.78 -12.61 -1.24
N HIS A 183 0.08 -11.98 -2.06
CA HIS A 183 1.52 -11.93 -1.81
C HIS A 183 1.89 -11.01 -0.63
N ALA A 184 1.20 -9.87 -0.46
CA ALA A 184 1.47 -8.95 0.66
C ALA A 184 1.05 -9.49 2.05
N ASN A 185 0.14 -10.49 2.10
CA ASN A 185 -0.38 -11.03 3.37
C ASN A 185 0.09 -12.46 3.69
N PHE A 186 0.85 -13.12 2.82
CA PHE A 186 1.28 -14.52 3.06
C PHE A 186 2.30 -14.64 4.21
N GLY A 187 3.09 -13.60 4.48
CA GLY A 187 4.04 -13.56 5.59
C GLY A 187 3.42 -13.57 7.01
N LYS A 188 2.08 -13.48 7.15
CA LYS A 188 1.40 -13.49 8.47
C LYS A 188 0.53 -14.72 8.71
N ARG A 189 0.41 -15.65 7.77
CA ARG A 189 -0.44 -16.84 7.93
C ARG A 189 0.31 -18.09 8.44
N HIS A 190 1.63 -18.13 8.36
CA HIS A 190 2.40 -19.30 8.80
C HIS A 190 2.87 -19.30 10.26
N ALA A 191 2.67 -18.22 11.03
CA ALA A 191 3.14 -18.13 12.42
C ALA A 191 2.06 -18.46 13.48
N ARG A 192 0.95 -19.11 13.12
CA ARG A 192 -0.16 -19.40 14.06
C ARG A 192 -0.62 -20.85 14.15
N ASN A 193 0.14 -21.77 13.58
CA ASN A 193 -0.09 -23.20 13.75
C ASN A 193 1.24 -23.89 14.05
N HIS A 194 1.70 -23.82 15.30
CA HIS A 194 2.42 -24.92 15.94
C HIS A 194 2.01 -24.90 17.43
N PRO A 195 1.80 -26.08 18.04
CA PRO A 195 1.00 -26.30 19.24
C PRO A 195 1.51 -25.56 20.48
#